data_AF-A0A416A9N4-F1
#
_entry.id   AF-A0A416A9N4-F1
#
_cell.length_a   1.000
_cell.length_b   1.000
_cell.length_c   1.000
_cell.angle_alpha   90.00
_cell.angle_beta   90.00
_cell.angle_gamma   90.00
#
_symmetry.space_group_name_H-M   'P 1'
#
loop_
_entity.id
_entity.type
_entity.pdbx_description
1 polymer ?
#
loop_
_entity_poly.entity_id
_entity_poly.type
_entity_poly.pdbx_seq_one_letter_code
_entity_poly.pdbx_strand_id
1 'polypeptide(L)'
;MENLETGLLLMVVGMTTVFAILLIVINLGKGLIVLVNKYAPEEIIVKKQVTPQRQAVPASPAGGITNQTTAAIVSAVSVVTGGQGKVVKIEKL
;
A
#
# COMPACT_ATOMS: atom_id res chain seq x y z
N MET A 1 51.41 15.31 21.30
CA MET A 1 50.61 15.46 20.06
C MET A 1 49.78 14.21 19.73
N GLU A 2 49.85 13.13 20.52
CA GLU A 2 49.20 11.83 20.25
C GLU A 2 47.66 11.83 20.36
N ASN A 3 47.08 12.76 21.12
CA ASN A 3 45.62 12.82 21.32
C ASN A 3 44.84 13.32 20.09
N LEU A 4 45.49 14.09 19.20
CA LEU A 4 44.86 14.59 17.98
C LEU A 4 44.70 13.48 16.93
N GLU A 5 45.72 12.64 16.74
CA GLU A 5 45.63 11.47 15.86
C GLU A 5 44.58 10.47 16.36
N THR A 6 44.56 10.23 17.67
CA THR A 6 43.55 9.36 18.30
C THR A 6 42.14 9.93 18.12
N GLY A 7 41.96 11.24 18.29
CA GLY A 7 40.68 11.92 18.07
C GLY A 7 40.20 11.85 16.62
N LEU A 8 41.11 12.05 15.66
CA LEU A 8 40.81 11.92 14.22
C LEU A 8 40.40 10.48 13.87
N LEU A 9 41.13 9.49 14.39
CA LEU A 9 40.85 8.07 14.16
C LEU A 9 39.49 7.68 14.72
N LEU A 10 39.15 8.13 15.93
CA LEU A 10 37.83 7.90 16.53
C LEU A 10 36.70 8.57 15.73
N MET A 11 36.95 9.74 15.14
CA MET A 11 35.94 10.42 14.31
C MET A 11 35.64 9.63 13.03
N VAL A 12 36.69 9.16 12.34
CA VAL A 12 36.54 8.33 11.14
C VAL A 12 35.86 7.01 11.48
N VAL A 13 36.33 6.30 12.51
CA VAL A 13 35.72 5.05 12.96
C VAL A 13 34.26 5.26 13.32
N GLY A 14 33.93 6.31 14.08
CA GLY A 14 32.56 6.64 14.43
C GLY A 14 31.66 6.83 13.21
N MET A 15 32.07 7.67 12.26
CA MET A 15 31.29 7.92 11.04
C MET A 15 31.16 6.68 10.15
N THR A 16 32.25 5.93 9.95
CA THR A 16 32.23 4.71 9.13
C THR A 16 31.31 3.65 9.75
N THR A 17 31.35 3.47 11.08
CA THR A 17 30.51 2.48 11.76
C THR A 17 29.03 2.86 11.68
N VAL A 18 28.70 4.14 11.87
CA VAL A 18 27.32 4.62 11.68
C VAL A 18 26.86 4.40 10.25
N PHE A 19 27.68 4.74 9.26
CA PHE A 19 27.34 4.56 7.85
C PHE A 19 27.13 3.09 7.48
N ALA A 20 27.99 2.19 7.98
CA ALA A 20 27.86 0.76 7.76
C ALA A 20 26.56 0.19 8.34
N ILE A 21 26.20 0.57 9.57
CA ILE A 21 24.95 0.14 10.20
C ILE A 21 23.74 0.64 9.40
N LEU A 22 23.74 1.91 8.98
CA LEU A 22 22.66 2.46 8.17
C LEU A 22 22.48 1.71 6.85
N LEU A 23 23.57 1.39 6.13
CA LEU A 23 23.51 0.59 4.91
C LEU A 23 22.89 -0.79 5.17
N ILE A 24 23.28 -1.45 6.26
CA ILE A 24 22.71 -2.75 6.64
C ILE A 24 21.21 -2.61 6.91
N VAL A 25 20.81 -1.66 7.75
CA VAL A 25 19.40 -1.45 8.13
C VAL A 25 18.52 -1.14 6.91
N ILE A 26 19.00 -0.30 5.99
CA ILE A 26 18.25 0.04 4.78
C ILE A 26 18.07 -1.20 3.89
N ASN A 27 19.12 -1.98 3.68
CA ASN A 27 19.05 -3.18 2.85
C ASN A 27 18.17 -4.27 3.48
N LEU A 28 18.27 -4.46 4.80
CA LEU A 28 17.38 -5.34 5.55
C LEU A 28 15.93 -4.86 5.48
N GLY A 29 15.67 -3.56 5.65
CA GLY A 29 14.33 -2.99 5.55
C GLY A 29 13.71 -3.23 4.17
N LYS A 30 14.45 -2.98 3.09
CA LYS A 30 13.99 -3.28 1.72
C LYS A 30 13.72 -4.77 1.51
N GLY A 31 14.60 -5.64 2.00
CA GLY A 31 14.42 -7.09 1.93
C GLY A 31 13.18 -7.55 2.70
N LEU A 32 12.95 -7.00 3.89
CA LEU A 32 11.82 -7.33 4.74
C LEU A 32 10.50 -6.86 4.12
N ILE A 33 10.47 -5.67 3.51
CA ILE A 33 9.31 -5.17 2.76
C ILE A 33 8.97 -6.13 1.62
N VAL A 34 9.95 -6.56 0.82
CA VAL A 34 9.73 -7.53 -0.27
C VAL A 34 9.23 -8.87 0.27
N LEU A 35 9.78 -9.32 1.39
CA LEU A 35 9.41 -10.59 2.02
C LEU A 35 7.97 -10.56 2.51
N VAL A 36 7.59 -9.52 3.24
CA VAL A 36 6.22 -9.30 3.71
C VAL A 36 5.28 -9.19 2.52
N ASN A 37 5.62 -8.39 1.50
CA ASN A 37 4.79 -8.24 0.30
C ASN A 37 4.68 -9.52 -0.54
N LYS A 38 5.57 -10.50 -0.36
CA LYS A 38 5.48 -11.80 -1.03
C LYS A 38 4.63 -12.81 -0.25
N TYR A 39 4.68 -12.78 1.09
CA TYR A 39 3.98 -13.75 1.94
C TYR A 39 2.60 -13.27 2.40
N ALA A 40 2.42 -11.96 2.52
CA ALA A 40 1.16 -11.28 2.71
C ALA A 40 1.15 -10.16 1.67
N PRO A 41 0.90 -10.49 0.39
CA PRO A 41 0.75 -9.46 -0.63
C PRO A 41 -0.21 -8.43 -0.07
N GLU A 42 0.23 -7.18 -0.06
CA GLU A 42 -0.71 -6.08 0.10
C GLU A 42 -1.69 -6.25 -1.06
N GLU A 43 -2.80 -6.94 -0.81
CA GLU A 43 -4.02 -6.77 -1.57
C GLU A 43 -4.13 -5.28 -1.72
N ILE A 44 -4.01 -4.86 -2.97
CA ILE A 44 -4.07 -3.47 -3.37
C ILE A 44 -5.32 -2.92 -2.69
N ILE A 45 -5.14 -2.26 -1.54
CA ILE A 45 -6.08 -1.28 -1.09
C ILE A 45 -5.85 -0.17 -2.11
N VAL A 46 -6.53 -0.30 -3.24
CA VAL A 46 -6.89 0.76 -4.18
C VAL A 46 -7.77 1.76 -3.39
N LYS A 47 -7.26 2.34 -2.30
CA LYS A 47 -7.89 3.44 -1.56
C LYS A 47 -6.91 4.53 -1.13
N LYS A 48 -5.66 4.53 -1.61
CA LYS A 48 -4.81 5.70 -1.37
C LYS A 48 -3.88 6.11 -2.50
N GLN A 49 -4.32 5.92 -3.75
CA GLN A 49 -4.21 7.03 -4.70
C GLN A 49 -5.55 7.74 -4.73
N VAL A 50 -5.67 8.74 -3.84
CA VAL A 50 -6.54 9.88 -4.09
C VAL A 50 -5.94 10.61 -5.29
N THR A 51 -6.20 10.09 -6.48
CA THR A 51 -6.25 10.92 -7.67
C THR A 51 -7.51 11.75 -7.51
N PRO A 52 -7.48 13.09 -7.53
CA PRO A 52 -8.69 13.87 -7.70
C PRO A 52 -9.12 13.75 -9.17
N GLN A 53 -9.48 12.53 -9.60
CA GLN A 53 -10.05 12.31 -10.92
C GLN A 53 -11.55 12.52 -10.81
N ARG A 54 -11.89 13.80 -10.92
CA ARG A 54 -13.14 14.29 -11.49
C ARG A 54 -13.65 13.31 -12.55
N GLN A 55 -14.70 12.56 -12.25
CA GLN A 55 -15.55 11.95 -13.26
C GLN A 55 -16.95 11.70 -12.68
N ALA A 56 -17.91 12.25 -13.41
CA ALA A 56 -19.28 12.48 -13.04
C ALA A 56 -20.04 11.18 -12.74
N VAL A 57 -20.85 11.20 -11.68
CA VAL A 57 -21.94 10.25 -11.48
C VAL A 57 -23.21 10.93 -11.98
N PRO A 58 -23.88 10.44 -13.04
CA PRO A 58 -25.23 10.87 -13.34
C PRO A 58 -26.22 10.29 -12.32
N ALA A 59 -27.24 11.11 -12.05
CA ALA A 59 -28.30 11.02 -11.06
C ALA A 59 -28.98 9.65 -10.81
N SER A 60 -29.47 9.52 -9.57
CA SER A 60 -30.47 8.56 -9.06
C SER A 60 -31.73 8.42 -9.94
N PRO A 61 -32.58 7.38 -9.74
CA PRO A 61 -33.58 7.42 -8.66
C PRO A 61 -33.89 6.08 -7.94
N ALA A 62 -34.27 6.23 -6.67
CA ALA A 62 -35.33 5.54 -5.90
C ALA A 62 -35.67 4.05 -6.13
N GLY A 63 -35.70 3.30 -5.02
CA GLY A 63 -36.70 2.23 -4.79
C GLY A 63 -36.17 0.80 -4.66
N GLY A 64 -35.84 0.39 -3.43
CA GLY A 64 -35.50 -1.00 -3.08
C GLY A 64 -34.03 -1.34 -3.31
N ILE A 65 -33.40 -1.97 -2.32
CA ILE A 65 -31.95 -2.20 -2.19
C ILE A 65 -31.21 -0.93 -1.72
N THR A 66 -30.65 -0.99 -0.51
CA THR A 66 -29.83 0.12 0.00
C THR A 66 -28.57 0.29 -0.86
N ASN A 67 -28.05 1.51 -1.00
CA ASN A 67 -26.79 1.77 -1.71
C ASN A 67 -25.64 0.88 -1.22
N GLN A 68 -25.64 0.53 0.08
CA GLN A 68 -24.67 -0.37 0.68
C GLN A 68 -24.84 -1.82 0.22
N THR A 69 -26.08 -2.30 0.09
CA THR A 69 -26.37 -3.64 -0.44
C THR A 69 -25.96 -3.76 -1.91
N THR A 70 -26.25 -2.76 -2.74
CA THR A 70 -25.80 -2.70 -4.14
C THR A 70 -24.27 -2.72 -4.23
N ALA A 71 -23.59 -1.90 -3.44
CA ALA A 71 -22.12 -1.87 -3.41
C ALA A 71 -21.52 -3.21 -2.96
N ALA A 72 -22.09 -3.86 -1.95
CA ALA A 72 -21.68 -5.18 -1.49
C ALA A 72 -21.83 -6.24 -2.60
N ILE A 73 -22.96 -6.25 -3.31
CA ILE A 73 -23.20 -7.17 -4.43
C ILE A 73 -22.18 -6.95 -5.56
N VAL A 74 -21.93 -5.70 -5.95
CA VAL A 74 -20.94 -5.37 -6.98
C VAL A 74 -19.53 -5.80 -6.56
N SER A 75 -19.16 -5.61 -5.29
CA SER A 75 -17.86 -6.07 -4.78
C SER A 75 -17.73 -7.58 -4.77
N ALA A 76 -18.77 -8.31 -4.37
CA ALA A 76 -18.77 -9.76 -4.37
C ALA A 76 -18.65 -10.32 -5.79
N VAL A 77 -19.39 -9.75 -6.74
CA VAL A 77 -19.32 -10.15 -8.16
C VAL A 77 -17.93 -9.85 -8.74
N SER A 78 -17.33 -8.70 -8.40
CA SER A 78 -15.97 -8.37 -8.83
C SER A 78 -14.93 -9.36 -8.29
N VAL A 79 -15.01 -9.73 -7.01
CA VAL A 79 -14.10 -10.72 -6.38
C VAL A 79 -14.26 -12.10 -7.02
N VAL A 80 -15.48 -12.57 -7.21
CA VAL A 80 -15.76 -13.90 -7.77
C VAL A 80 -15.34 -14.01 -9.23
N THR A 81 -15.43 -12.91 -9.99
CA THR A 81 -15.14 -12.89 -11.43
C THR A 81 -13.74 -12.36 -11.78
N GLY A 82 -12.89 -12.10 -10.78
CA GLY A 82 -11.57 -11.50 -11.00
C GLY A 82 -11.64 -10.14 -11.70
N GLY A 83 -12.72 -9.37 -11.49
CA GLY A 83 -12.95 -8.05 -12.08
C GLY A 83 -13.58 -8.04 -13.48
N GLN A 84 -13.95 -9.19 -14.05
CA GLN A 84 -14.58 -9.23 -15.38
C GLN A 84 -16.11 -9.16 -15.36
N GLY A 85 -16.75 -9.46 -14.23
CA GLY A 85 -18.19 -9.45 -14.06
C GLY A 85 -18.73 -8.05 -13.77
N LYS A 86 -19.72 -7.62 -14.56
CA LYS A 86 -20.43 -6.36 -14.36
C LYS A 86 -21.87 -6.63 -13.90
N VAL A 87 -22.28 -5.99 -12.81
CA VAL A 87 -23.69 -6.01 -12.37
C VAL A 87 -24.49 -5.08 -13.26
N VAL A 88 -25.44 -5.63 -14.02
CA VAL A 88 -26.29 -4.87 -14.96
C VAL A 88 -27.66 -4.57 -14.36
N LYS A 89 -28.18 -5.45 -13.50
CA LYS A 89 -29.51 -5.33 -12.89
C LYS A 89 -29.55 -6.02 -11.52
N ILE A 90 -30.25 -5.44 -10.56
CA ILE A 90 -30.52 -6.05 -9.25
C ILE A 90 -32.03 -6.00 -9.04
N GLU A 91 -32.65 -7.16 -8.88
CA GLU A 91 -34.09 -7.29 -8.59
C GLU A 91 -34.26 -8.24 -7.41
N LYS A 92 -35.20 -7.89 -6.53
CA LYS A 92 -35.60 -8.76 -5.43
C LYS A 92 -36.63 -9.76 -5.97
N LEU A 93 -36.40 -11.05 -5.73
CA LEU A 93 -37.36 -12.12 -6.00
C LEU A 93 -38.53 -12.08 -5.01
#